data_AF-A0A5N6ZNC2-F1
#
_entry.id   AF-A0A5N6ZNC2-F1
#
_cell.length_a   1.000
_cell.length_b   1.000
_cell.length_c   1.000
_cell.angle_alpha   90.00
_cell.angle_beta   90.00
_cell.angle_gamma   90.00
#
_symmetry.space_group_name_H-M   'P 1'
#
loop_
_entity.id
_entity.type
_entity.pdbx_description
1 polymer ?
#
loop_
_entity_poly.entity_id
_entity_poly.type
_entity_poly.pdbx_seq_one_letter_code
_entity_poly.pdbx_strand_id
1 'polypeptide(L)'
;MPSHNGWSPLSLQHPFRACSDETTILHHIFEHGGIIQPFLEIPDRDLERRDAQGRTLLLAASRCEIVGTDSFAVTYPLYEPVPKYIRIVAYPEGDITRAMTLYNRGGGGDITAVDHAGNNTLHHLVAVYCDSVAGRKQYRQTVEAFVRKAPELLHQANKEGKTPVDIARRAEQKWALEAIHNAGAEIEDA
;
A
#
# COMPACT_ATOMS: atom_id res chain seq x y z
N MET A 1 10.01 47.95 25.17
CA MET A 1 9.51 47.93 23.77
C MET A 1 10.60 47.33 22.88
N PRO A 2 10.25 46.54 21.85
CA PRO A 2 10.46 45.09 21.85
C PRO A 2 11.42 44.52 20.78
N SER A 3 11.85 43.27 21.01
CA SER A 3 12.10 42.11 20.11
C SER A 3 12.66 42.29 18.69
N HIS A 4 13.69 41.50 18.37
CA HIS A 4 13.77 40.69 17.14
C HIS A 4 14.59 39.41 17.45
N ASN A 5 13.92 38.35 17.89
CA ASN A 5 13.42 37.22 17.07
C ASN A 5 14.54 36.43 16.38
N GLY A 6 14.89 35.32 17.04
CA GLY A 6 15.69 34.24 16.48
C GLY A 6 15.00 33.64 15.26
N TRP A 7 15.81 33.41 14.25
CA TRP A 7 15.47 32.59 13.10
C TRP A 7 15.89 31.16 13.40
N SER A 8 14.93 30.32 13.81
CA SER A 8 15.09 28.87 13.69
C SER A 8 14.74 28.48 12.24
N PRO A 9 15.62 27.76 11.53
CA PRO A 9 15.37 27.39 10.15
C PRO A 9 14.17 26.46 10.08
N LEU A 10 13.20 26.87 9.24
CA LEU A 10 12.11 26.12 8.63
C LEU A 10 11.99 24.68 9.14
N SER A 11 11.07 24.48 10.09
CA SER A 11 10.51 23.17 10.40
C SER A 11 9.82 22.62 9.14
N LEU A 12 10.57 21.91 8.30
CA LEU A 12 10.00 20.97 7.34
C LEU A 12 9.02 20.10 8.14
N GLN A 13 7.74 20.21 7.81
CA GLN A 13 6.69 19.48 8.51
C GLN A 13 7.04 18.00 8.48
N HIS A 14 7.24 17.40 9.65
CA HIS A 14 7.69 16.02 9.79
C HIS A 14 6.74 15.11 8.98
N PRO A 15 7.23 14.27 8.05
CA PRO A 15 6.37 13.56 7.12
C PRO A 15 5.42 12.58 7.82
N PHE A 16 5.75 12.15 9.04
CA PHE A 16 4.88 11.35 9.92
C PHE A 16 3.90 12.17 10.77
N ARG A 17 3.66 13.44 10.46
CA ARG A 17 2.65 14.25 11.15
C ARG A 17 1.26 13.63 10.89
N ALA A 18 0.41 13.66 11.91
CA ALA A 18 -0.98 13.18 11.81
C ALA A 18 -1.73 13.96 10.71
N CYS A 19 -2.39 13.23 9.80
CA CYS A 19 -3.27 13.79 8.77
C CYS A 19 -4.71 13.92 9.29
N SER A 20 -5.06 13.05 10.22
CA SER A 20 -6.28 13.01 11.03
C SER A 20 -5.95 12.32 12.36
N ASP A 21 -6.91 12.22 13.27
CA ASP A 21 -6.76 11.52 14.56
C ASP A 21 -6.44 10.01 14.39
N GLU A 22 -6.53 9.49 13.16
CA GLU A 22 -6.49 8.06 12.87
C GLU A 22 -5.33 7.64 11.95
N THR A 23 -4.65 8.53 11.23
CA THR A 23 -3.58 8.13 10.30
C THR A 23 -2.52 9.21 10.08
N THR A 24 -1.29 8.80 9.77
CA THR A 24 -0.25 9.74 9.35
C THR A 24 -0.43 10.09 7.87
N ILE A 25 0.02 11.29 7.46
CA ILE A 25 -0.08 11.75 6.07
C ILE A 25 0.52 10.73 5.09
N LEU A 26 1.68 10.15 5.44
CA LEU A 26 2.32 9.13 4.61
C LEU A 26 1.44 7.89 4.42
N HIS A 27 0.86 7.33 5.48
CA HIS A 27 0.02 6.13 5.35
C HIS A 27 -1.18 6.40 4.45
N HIS A 28 -1.82 7.57 4.62
CA HIS A 28 -2.95 7.97 3.78
C HIS A 28 -2.56 8.11 2.30
N ILE A 29 -1.45 8.79 2.00
CA ILE A 29 -0.95 8.98 0.63
C ILE A 29 -0.60 7.62 0.00
N PHE A 30 0.06 6.72 0.73
CA PHE A 30 0.46 5.43 0.20
C PHE A 30 -0.74 4.52 -0.08
N GLU A 31 -1.78 4.56 0.75
CA GLU A 31 -3.01 3.79 0.58
C GLU A 31 -3.93 4.36 -0.52
N HIS A 32 -4.23 5.66 -0.51
CA HIS A 32 -5.33 6.21 -1.32
C HIS A 32 -4.87 6.84 -2.64
N GLY A 33 -3.56 6.91 -2.89
CA GLY A 33 -3.01 7.59 -4.06
C GLY A 33 -2.44 8.96 -3.75
N GLY A 34 -1.66 9.49 -4.69
CA GLY A 34 -0.89 10.73 -4.54
C GLY A 34 0.55 10.56 -5.01
N ILE A 35 1.35 11.61 -4.90
CA ILE A 35 2.76 11.57 -5.33
C ILE A 35 3.59 10.95 -4.20
N ILE A 36 4.22 9.79 -4.44
CA ILE A 36 5.05 9.11 -3.44
C ILE A 36 6.55 9.27 -3.66
N GLN A 37 6.98 9.70 -4.85
CA GLN A 37 8.40 9.79 -5.26
C GLN A 37 9.26 10.60 -4.27
N PRO A 38 8.87 11.81 -3.83
CA PRO A 38 9.66 12.56 -2.85
C PRO A 38 9.81 11.79 -1.54
N PHE A 39 8.74 11.11 -1.12
CA PHE A 39 8.73 10.27 0.09
C PHE A 39 9.38 8.90 -0.13
N LEU A 40 9.87 8.58 -1.33
CA LEU A 40 10.74 7.45 -1.66
C LEU A 40 12.22 7.88 -1.82
N GLU A 41 12.56 9.18 -1.71
CA GLU A 41 13.95 9.69 -1.75
C GLU A 41 14.53 10.19 -0.41
N ILE A 42 13.71 10.58 0.57
CA ILE A 42 14.11 10.89 1.97
C ILE A 42 15.03 9.81 2.62
N PRO A 43 16.26 10.13 3.04
CA PRO A 43 17.10 9.21 3.82
C PRO A 43 16.52 8.93 5.22
N ASP A 44 16.86 7.78 5.82
CA ASP A 44 16.50 7.41 7.20
C ASP A 44 14.99 7.36 7.52
N ARG A 45 14.19 6.78 6.60
CA ARG A 45 12.76 6.55 6.83
C ARG A 45 12.52 5.37 7.75
N ASP A 46 11.80 5.62 8.84
CA ASP A 46 11.22 4.58 9.69
C ASP A 46 9.97 3.98 9.00
N LEU A 47 10.19 2.94 8.18
CA LEU A 47 9.10 2.22 7.50
C LEU A 47 8.21 1.42 8.45
N GLU A 48 8.76 1.05 9.60
CA GLU A 48 8.11 0.25 10.62
C GLU A 48 7.33 1.10 11.61
N ARG A 49 7.35 2.44 11.42
CA ARG A 49 6.45 3.34 12.11
C ARG A 49 5.01 2.93 11.87
N ARG A 50 4.26 2.77 12.97
CA ARG A 50 2.86 2.40 12.93
C ARG A 50 1.92 3.61 12.95
N ASP A 51 0.84 3.54 12.18
CA ASP A 51 -0.32 4.44 12.33
C ASP A 51 -1.28 3.98 13.46
N ALA A 52 -2.41 4.65 13.63
CA ALA A 52 -3.35 4.32 14.71
C ALA A 52 -4.08 2.97 14.52
N GLN A 53 -4.08 2.44 13.29
CA GLN A 53 -4.56 1.09 12.97
C GLN A 53 -3.45 0.04 13.15
N GLY A 54 -2.27 0.46 13.62
CA GLY A 54 -1.12 -0.42 13.81
C GLY A 54 -0.46 -0.82 12.50
N ARG A 55 -0.77 -0.17 11.37
CA ARG A 55 -0.20 -0.51 10.08
C ARG A 55 1.19 0.10 9.96
N THR A 56 2.13 -0.65 9.42
CA THR A 56 3.38 -0.10 8.87
C THR A 56 3.09 0.57 7.52
N LEU A 57 4.05 1.31 6.98
CA LEU A 57 3.85 1.97 5.69
C LEU A 57 3.63 0.94 4.56
N LEU A 58 4.27 -0.23 4.67
CA LEU A 58 4.07 -1.34 3.73
C LEU A 58 2.64 -1.88 3.77
N LEU A 59 2.07 -2.07 4.96
CA LEU A 59 0.67 -2.51 5.13
C LEU A 59 -0.31 -1.50 4.52
N ALA A 60 -0.06 -0.20 4.68
CA ALA A 60 -0.86 0.84 4.03
C ALA A 60 -0.73 0.79 2.50
N ALA A 61 0.49 0.64 1.97
CA ALA A 61 0.73 0.56 0.52
C ALA A 61 0.13 -0.70 -0.13
N SER A 62 0.04 -1.81 0.60
CA SER A 62 -0.61 -3.05 0.15
C SER A 62 -2.11 -2.91 -0.11
N ARG A 63 -2.73 -1.82 0.35
CA ARG A 63 -4.16 -1.53 0.19
C ARG A 63 -4.46 -0.58 -0.98
N CYS A 64 -3.44 -0.19 -1.77
CA CYS A 64 -3.60 0.85 -2.78
C CYS A 64 -4.18 0.37 -4.12
N GLU A 65 -5.49 0.28 -4.22
CA GLU A 65 -6.17 -0.36 -5.36
C GLU A 65 -6.09 0.42 -6.68
N ILE A 66 -5.86 1.74 -6.58
CA ILE A 66 -6.13 2.69 -7.67
C ILE A 66 -4.90 2.91 -8.55
N VAL A 67 -3.68 2.89 -7.99
CA VAL A 67 -2.47 3.36 -8.67
C VAL A 67 -1.21 2.57 -8.33
N GLY A 68 -0.31 2.48 -9.32
CA GLY A 68 1.06 2.05 -9.13
C GLY A 68 1.96 3.09 -8.45
N THR A 69 3.26 2.95 -8.65
CA THR A 69 4.28 3.81 -8.04
C THR A 69 4.35 5.15 -8.76
N ASP A 70 4.53 5.11 -10.08
CA ASP A 70 4.68 6.30 -10.94
C ASP A 70 3.34 6.84 -11.45
N SER A 71 2.25 6.17 -11.13
CA SER A 71 0.88 6.65 -11.27
C SER A 71 0.47 7.67 -10.21
N PHE A 72 -0.29 8.67 -10.63
CA PHE A 72 -0.97 9.60 -9.73
C PHE A 72 -2.50 9.50 -9.90
N ALA A 73 -3.21 9.51 -8.77
CA ALA A 73 -4.66 9.65 -8.70
C ALA A 73 -4.98 10.96 -7.99
N VAL A 74 -5.73 11.83 -8.65
CA VAL A 74 -6.24 13.08 -8.10
C VAL A 74 -7.69 13.17 -8.53
N THR A 75 -8.61 12.76 -7.66
CA THR A 75 -10.04 13.00 -7.85
C THR A 75 -10.36 14.35 -7.25
N TYR A 76 -10.23 15.41 -8.04
CA TYR A 76 -10.79 16.71 -7.69
C TYR A 76 -11.83 17.10 -8.73
N PRO A 77 -13.03 17.57 -8.32
CA PRO A 77 -13.84 18.38 -9.20
C PRO A 77 -13.03 19.65 -9.47
N LEU A 78 -12.48 19.79 -10.68
CA LEU A 78 -12.04 21.10 -11.14
C LEU A 78 -13.27 22.01 -11.06
N TYR A 79 -13.13 23.17 -10.40
CA TYR A 79 -14.20 24.15 -10.22
C TYR A 79 -15.04 24.29 -11.51
N GLU A 80 -16.36 24.21 -11.36
CA GLU A 80 -17.35 24.25 -12.43
C GLU A 80 -17.22 25.53 -13.30
N PRO A 81 -17.54 25.44 -14.62
CA PRO A 81 -18.57 24.57 -15.20
C PRO A 81 -18.05 23.50 -16.15
N VAL A 82 -16.88 22.90 -15.90
CA VAL A 82 -16.40 21.80 -16.74
C VAL A 82 -16.14 20.55 -15.89
N PRO A 83 -16.92 19.46 -16.04
CA PRO A 83 -16.61 18.16 -15.43
C PRO A 83 -15.43 17.52 -16.17
N LYS A 84 -14.25 18.13 -16.08
CA LYS A 84 -12.98 17.57 -16.52
C LYS A 84 -12.41 16.80 -15.34
N TYR A 85 -12.76 15.53 -15.25
CA TYR A 85 -12.01 14.59 -14.44
C TYR A 85 -10.58 14.54 -14.99
N ILE A 86 -9.58 14.73 -14.13
CA ILE A 86 -8.20 14.36 -14.49
C ILE A 86 -8.22 12.85 -14.66
N ARG A 87 -7.98 12.38 -15.89
CA ARG A 87 -7.98 10.96 -16.19
C ARG A 87 -6.88 10.30 -15.36
N ILE A 88 -7.28 9.45 -14.42
CA ILE A 88 -6.38 8.59 -13.67
C ILE A 88 -5.63 7.72 -14.69
N VAL A 89 -4.31 7.87 -14.78
CA VAL A 89 -3.48 6.88 -15.48
C VAL A 89 -3.12 5.85 -14.42
N ALA A 90 -4.05 4.93 -14.16
CA ALA A 90 -3.99 4.04 -12.99
C ALA A 90 -2.71 3.20 -12.97
N TYR A 91 -2.29 2.68 -14.12
CA TYR A 91 -1.06 1.89 -14.26
C TYR A 91 -0.48 2.06 -15.66
N PRO A 92 0.52 2.93 -15.86
CA PRO A 92 1.40 2.84 -17.01
C PRO A 92 1.96 1.43 -17.15
N GLU A 93 2.24 1.01 -18.38
CA GLU A 93 2.87 -0.29 -18.61
C GLU A 93 4.23 -0.36 -17.89
N GLY A 94 4.42 -1.40 -17.08
CA GLY A 94 5.63 -1.61 -16.29
C GLY A 94 5.66 -0.93 -14.92
N ASP A 95 4.68 -0.08 -14.58
CA ASP A 95 4.60 0.52 -13.24
C ASP A 95 4.26 -0.56 -12.19
N ILE A 96 5.03 -0.63 -11.11
CA ILE A 96 4.89 -1.67 -10.08
C ILE A 96 4.03 -1.18 -8.91
N THR A 97 3.50 -2.13 -8.14
CA THR A 97 2.72 -1.79 -6.94
C THR A 97 3.56 -0.98 -5.95
N ARG A 98 2.91 -0.10 -5.21
CA ARG A 98 3.56 0.70 -4.16
C ARG A 98 4.17 -0.18 -3.07
N ALA A 99 3.51 -1.28 -2.74
CA ALA A 99 4.02 -2.28 -1.81
C ALA A 99 5.35 -2.89 -2.31
N MET A 100 5.41 -3.30 -3.60
CA MET A 100 6.64 -3.81 -4.19
C MET A 100 7.75 -2.73 -4.24
N THR A 101 7.41 -1.48 -4.54
CA THR A 101 8.38 -0.38 -4.52
C THR A 101 8.94 -0.14 -3.14
N LEU A 102 8.09 -0.07 -2.10
CA LEU A 102 8.55 0.08 -0.72
C LEU A 102 9.43 -1.09 -0.30
N TYR A 103 9.05 -2.31 -0.67
CA TYR A 103 9.86 -3.48 -0.39
C TYR A 103 11.25 -3.39 -1.06
N ASN A 104 11.29 -3.07 -2.35
CA ASN A 104 12.55 -3.03 -3.11
C ASN A 104 13.46 -1.84 -2.79
N ARG A 105 12.87 -0.64 -2.61
CA ARG A 105 13.63 0.62 -2.48
C ARG A 105 13.69 1.15 -1.06
N GLY A 106 12.73 0.76 -0.22
CA GLY A 106 12.66 1.18 1.17
C GLY A 106 13.60 0.40 2.11
N GLY A 107 14.35 -0.58 1.59
CA GLY A 107 15.23 -1.42 2.41
C GLY A 107 14.58 -2.69 2.93
N GLY A 108 13.53 -3.19 2.26
CA GLY A 108 12.91 -4.48 2.60
C GLY A 108 12.00 -4.40 3.82
N GLY A 109 11.07 -3.43 3.84
CA GLY A 109 10.09 -3.28 4.93
C GLY A 109 9.46 -4.62 5.32
N ASP A 110 9.16 -4.78 6.61
CA ASP A 110 8.79 -6.06 7.20
C ASP A 110 7.46 -6.58 6.64
N ILE A 111 7.55 -7.59 5.76
CA ILE A 111 6.38 -8.23 5.16
C ILE A 111 5.57 -9.06 6.17
N THR A 112 6.17 -9.40 7.32
CA THR A 112 5.56 -10.21 8.39
C THR A 112 4.78 -9.38 9.39
N ALA A 113 4.88 -8.05 9.32
CA ALA A 113 4.10 -7.14 10.15
C ALA A 113 2.60 -7.36 9.97
N VAL A 114 1.86 -7.27 11.08
CA VAL A 114 0.38 -7.29 11.09
C VAL A 114 -0.19 -6.01 11.65
N ASP A 115 -1.36 -5.60 11.16
CA ASP A 115 -2.12 -4.49 11.73
C ASP A 115 -2.87 -4.87 13.02
N HIS A 116 -3.61 -3.93 13.62
CA HIS A 116 -4.42 -4.20 14.81
C HIS A 116 -5.55 -5.22 14.59
N ALA A 117 -5.96 -5.50 13.35
CA ALA A 117 -6.91 -6.57 13.02
C ALA A 117 -6.21 -7.93 12.82
N GLY A 118 -4.87 -7.96 12.86
CA GLY A 118 -4.08 -9.16 12.62
C GLY A 118 -3.85 -9.45 11.14
N ASN A 119 -4.17 -8.53 10.23
CA ASN A 119 -3.93 -8.71 8.80
C ASN A 119 -2.46 -8.42 8.48
N ASN A 120 -1.79 -9.38 7.84
CA ASN A 120 -0.49 -9.17 7.20
C ASN A 120 -0.65 -8.57 5.79
N THR A 121 0.47 -8.35 5.10
CA THR A 121 0.49 -7.78 3.75
C THR A 121 -0.32 -8.58 2.72
N LEU A 122 -0.31 -9.91 2.80
CA LEU A 122 -1.04 -10.78 1.87
C LEU A 122 -2.56 -10.69 2.08
N HIS A 123 -3.06 -10.53 3.31
CA HIS A 123 -4.49 -10.33 3.56
C HIS A 123 -5.03 -9.11 2.77
N HIS A 124 -4.24 -8.04 2.69
CA HIS A 124 -4.61 -6.83 1.95
C HIS A 124 -4.43 -7.00 0.45
N LEU A 125 -3.27 -7.49 -0.01
CA LEU A 125 -2.94 -7.58 -1.44
C LEU A 125 -3.90 -8.48 -2.22
N VAL A 126 -4.33 -9.60 -1.65
CA VAL A 126 -5.18 -10.58 -2.34
C VAL A 126 -6.64 -10.14 -2.48
N ALA A 127 -7.07 -9.16 -1.68
CA ALA A 127 -8.43 -8.65 -1.69
C ALA A 127 -8.66 -7.52 -2.70
N VAL A 128 -7.57 -6.96 -3.25
CA VAL A 128 -7.62 -5.73 -4.05
C VAL A 128 -8.50 -5.88 -5.29
N TYR A 129 -9.38 -4.90 -5.48
CA TYR A 129 -10.14 -4.73 -6.71
C TYR A 129 -9.43 -3.76 -7.68
N CYS A 130 -8.79 -4.30 -8.71
CA CYS A 130 -8.12 -3.49 -9.75
C CYS A 130 -8.75 -3.75 -11.14
N ASP A 131 -9.34 -2.71 -11.73
CA ASP A 131 -9.94 -2.80 -13.07
C ASP A 131 -8.89 -2.82 -14.19
N SER A 132 -7.71 -2.26 -13.94
CA SER A 132 -6.62 -2.19 -14.92
C SER A 132 -6.01 -3.56 -15.17
N VAL A 133 -5.95 -4.01 -16.43
CA VAL A 133 -5.24 -5.23 -16.82
C VAL A 133 -3.76 -5.15 -16.46
N ALA A 134 -3.13 -3.99 -16.71
CA ALA A 134 -1.74 -3.75 -16.33
C ALA A 134 -1.57 -3.80 -14.80
N GLY A 135 -2.48 -3.17 -14.04
CA GLY A 135 -2.46 -3.19 -12.57
C GLY A 135 -2.61 -4.60 -12.00
N ARG A 136 -3.58 -5.38 -12.49
CA ARG A 136 -3.78 -6.79 -12.09
C ARG A 136 -2.54 -7.65 -12.32
N LYS A 137 -1.83 -7.45 -13.43
CA LYS A 137 -0.55 -8.14 -13.69
C LYS A 137 0.48 -7.84 -12.59
N GLN A 138 0.55 -6.59 -12.15
CA GLN A 138 1.51 -6.12 -11.15
C GLN A 138 1.14 -6.60 -9.74
N TYR A 139 -0.15 -6.63 -9.42
CA TYR A 139 -0.67 -7.26 -8.20
C TYR A 139 -0.34 -8.75 -8.15
N ARG A 140 -0.58 -9.49 -9.24
CA ARG A 140 -0.19 -10.90 -9.36
C ARG A 140 1.30 -11.10 -9.09
N GLN A 141 2.15 -10.32 -9.74
CA GLN A 141 3.61 -10.39 -9.53
C GLN A 141 4.02 -10.04 -8.09
N THR A 142 3.33 -9.10 -7.45
CA THR A 142 3.59 -8.71 -6.06
C THR A 142 3.20 -9.82 -5.08
N VAL A 143 2.00 -10.37 -5.22
CA VAL A 143 1.54 -11.52 -4.42
C VAL A 143 2.49 -12.70 -4.60
N GLU A 144 2.81 -13.06 -5.84
CA GLU A 144 3.75 -14.14 -6.14
C GLU A 144 5.11 -13.94 -5.46
N ALA A 145 5.67 -12.72 -5.51
CA ALA A 145 6.95 -12.42 -4.89
C ALA A 145 6.91 -12.50 -3.37
N PHE A 146 5.83 -12.02 -2.74
CA PHE A 146 5.71 -12.02 -1.28
C PHE A 146 5.43 -13.43 -0.75
N VAL A 147 4.62 -14.22 -1.45
CA VAL A 147 4.40 -15.63 -1.14
C VAL A 147 5.69 -16.44 -1.24
N ARG A 148 6.50 -16.26 -2.30
CA ARG A 148 7.80 -16.95 -2.40
C ARG A 148 8.77 -16.58 -1.28
N LYS A 149 8.64 -15.38 -0.70
CA LYS A 149 9.53 -14.89 0.36
C LYS A 149 9.10 -15.33 1.76
N ALA A 150 7.80 -15.36 2.01
CA ALA A 150 7.22 -15.69 3.31
C ALA A 150 5.93 -16.49 3.11
N PRO A 151 6.02 -17.76 2.65
CA PRO A 151 4.84 -18.59 2.37
C PRO A 151 4.02 -18.86 3.63
N GLU A 152 4.63 -18.86 4.81
CA GLU A 152 3.98 -19.04 6.10
C GLU A 152 2.87 -17.99 6.38
N LEU A 153 2.96 -16.81 5.77
CA LEU A 153 1.96 -15.75 5.91
C LEU A 153 0.60 -16.13 5.33
N LEU A 154 0.54 -17.10 4.41
CA LEU A 154 -0.71 -17.64 3.87
C LEU A 154 -1.50 -18.45 4.90
N HIS A 155 -0.85 -18.97 5.94
CA HIS A 155 -1.49 -19.76 6.98
C HIS A 155 -1.79 -18.95 8.24
N GLN A 156 -1.31 -17.71 8.31
CA GLN A 156 -1.59 -16.82 9.42
C GLN A 156 -3.03 -16.32 9.34
N ALA A 157 -3.85 -16.70 10.30
CA ALA A 157 -5.20 -16.16 10.44
C ALA A 157 -5.19 -14.81 11.16
N ASN A 158 -6.01 -13.87 10.69
CA ASN A 158 -6.28 -12.61 11.37
C ASN A 158 -7.18 -12.83 12.62
N LYS A 159 -7.57 -11.73 13.30
CA LYS A 159 -8.43 -11.81 14.50
C LYS A 159 -9.84 -12.35 14.24
N GLU A 160 -10.29 -12.38 12.99
CA GLU A 160 -11.55 -13.01 12.57
C GLU A 160 -11.37 -14.51 12.23
N GLY A 161 -10.17 -15.05 12.39
CA GLY A 161 -9.86 -16.43 12.01
C GLY A 161 -9.76 -16.64 10.50
N LYS A 162 -9.53 -15.59 9.71
CA LYS A 162 -9.41 -15.66 8.25
C LYS A 162 -7.97 -15.55 7.82
N THR A 163 -7.53 -16.47 6.98
CA THR A 163 -6.24 -16.42 6.28
C THR A 163 -6.33 -15.56 5.02
N PRO A 164 -5.19 -15.18 4.38
CA PRO A 164 -5.22 -14.53 3.07
C PRO A 164 -5.97 -15.35 2.02
N VAL A 165 -5.85 -16.68 2.06
CA VAL A 165 -6.54 -17.59 1.13
C VAL A 165 -8.06 -17.52 1.33
N ASP A 166 -8.53 -17.50 2.59
CA ASP A 166 -9.96 -17.36 2.89
C ASP A 166 -10.52 -16.02 2.38
N ILE A 167 -9.75 -14.94 2.54
CA ILE A 167 -10.12 -13.62 2.05
C ILE A 167 -10.22 -13.63 0.52
N ALA A 168 -9.22 -14.17 -0.17
CA ALA A 168 -9.22 -14.26 -1.63
C ALA A 168 -10.42 -15.06 -2.17
N ARG A 169 -10.75 -16.18 -1.53
CA ARG A 169 -11.93 -17.00 -1.88
C ARG A 169 -13.24 -16.24 -1.67
N ARG A 170 -13.41 -15.63 -0.49
CA ARG A 170 -14.63 -14.88 -0.13
C ARG A 170 -14.85 -13.69 -1.05
N ALA A 171 -13.78 -13.05 -1.51
CA ALA A 171 -13.83 -11.94 -2.46
C ALA A 171 -13.86 -12.39 -3.94
N GLU A 172 -13.93 -13.70 -4.21
CA GLU A 172 -13.92 -14.29 -5.55
C GLU A 172 -12.73 -13.86 -6.43
N GLN A 173 -11.58 -13.60 -5.80
CA GLN A 173 -10.37 -13.09 -6.45
C GLN A 173 -9.57 -14.22 -7.11
N LYS A 174 -10.08 -14.76 -8.23
CA LYS A 174 -9.46 -15.87 -8.98
C LYS A 174 -8.00 -15.59 -9.34
N TRP A 175 -7.69 -14.35 -9.73
CA TRP A 175 -6.33 -13.95 -10.08
C TRP A 175 -5.34 -14.09 -8.91
N ALA A 176 -5.79 -13.88 -7.67
CA ALA A 176 -4.96 -13.97 -6.48
C ALA A 176 -4.69 -15.43 -6.12
N LEU A 177 -5.72 -16.29 -6.22
CA LEU A 177 -5.56 -17.73 -6.04
C LEU A 177 -4.59 -18.33 -7.07
N GLU A 178 -4.71 -17.92 -8.34
CA GLU A 178 -3.74 -18.30 -9.37
C GLU A 178 -2.33 -17.79 -9.07
N ALA A 179 -2.18 -16.56 -8.56
CA ALA A 179 -0.89 -16.00 -8.16
C ALA A 179 -0.24 -16.83 -7.03
N ILE A 180 -1.03 -17.21 -6.03
CA ILE A 180 -0.58 -18.04 -4.90
C ILE A 180 -0.13 -19.42 -5.41
N HIS A 181 -0.95 -20.07 -6.26
CA HIS A 181 -0.58 -21.35 -6.88
C HIS A 181 0.70 -21.23 -7.72
N ASN A 182 0.84 -20.19 -8.54
CA ASN A 182 2.03 -19.92 -9.36
C ASN A 182 3.30 -19.63 -8.53
N ALA A 183 3.13 -19.23 -7.27
CA ALA A 183 4.24 -19.08 -6.34
C ALA A 183 4.74 -20.41 -5.76
N GLY A 184 4.07 -21.53 -6.08
CA GLY A 184 4.38 -22.86 -5.57
C GLY A 184 3.80 -23.15 -4.19
N ALA A 185 2.84 -22.34 -3.73
CA ALA A 185 2.15 -22.58 -2.46
C ALA A 185 0.99 -23.54 -2.66
N GLU A 186 0.93 -24.57 -1.83
CA GLU A 186 -0.22 -25.46 -1.75
C GLU A 186 -1.37 -24.72 -1.05
N ILE A 187 -2.49 -24.59 -1.75
CA ILE A 187 -3.75 -24.13 -1.17
C ILE A 187 -4.69 -25.34 -1.17
N GLU A 188 -5.17 -25.74 0.00
CA GLU A 188 -6.14 -26.84 0.10
C GLU A 188 -7.39 -26.45 -0.68
N ASP A 189 -7.73 -27.16 -1.75
CA ASP A 189 -9.01 -26.99 -2.43
C ASP A 189 -10.13 -27.37 -1.45
N ALA A 190 -11.00 -26.39 -1.15
CA ALA A 190 -12.18 -26.58 -0.30
C ALA A 190 -13.36 -27.11 -1.12
#